data_AF-U4UZL9-F1
#
_entry.id   AF-U4UZL9-F1
#
_cell.length_a   1.000
_cell.length_b   1.000
_cell.length_c   1.000
_cell.angle_alpha   90.00
_cell.angle_beta   90.00
_cell.angle_gamma   90.00
#
_symmetry.space_group_name_H-M   'P 1'
#
loop_
_entity.id
_entity.type
_entity.pdbx_description
1 polymer ?
#
loop_
_entity_poly.entity_id
_entity_poly.type
_entity_poly.pdbx_seq_one_letter_code
_entity_poly.pdbx_strand_id
1 'polypeptide(L)'
;MPECLVEITNSYANTVITNTRDNPISITLTEPLNVELINESEVNFIDQPDENIEFEYQDLDKKQKENLKNLRLKHCNNEEYQAIRNLCYEYRDIFYVEGTPLTFTNQIKHKIKTTDESPIFTKTYRYPEVHKPEVKRQIQEMLRDGIIQNSN
;
A
#
# COMPACT_ATOMS: atom_id res chain seq x y z
N MET A 1 13.69 14.86 2.05
CA MET A 1 13.63 14.33 3.44
C MET A 1 13.14 15.46 4.33
N PRO A 2 11.93 15.40 4.91
CA PRO A 2 11.65 16.23 6.06
C PRO A 2 12.47 15.66 7.23
N GLU A 3 13.37 16.46 7.78
CA GLU A 3 14.24 16.04 8.90
C GLU A 3 13.46 15.87 10.22
N CYS A 4 12.15 16.22 10.25
CA CYS A 4 11.33 16.14 11.45
C CYS A 4 9.82 16.07 11.13
N LEU A 5 9.05 15.34 11.95
CA LEU A 5 7.57 15.34 11.92
C LEU A 5 6.96 16.56 12.65
N VAL A 6 7.74 17.24 13.50
CA VAL A 6 7.29 18.37 14.34
C VAL A 6 8.37 19.44 14.42
N GLU A 7 8.10 20.64 13.91
CA GLU A 7 9.03 21.76 14.04
C GLU A 7 9.08 22.26 15.49
N ILE A 8 10.27 22.30 16.10
CA ILE A 8 10.45 22.81 17.46
C ILE A 8 10.51 24.34 17.38
N THR A 9 9.47 25.00 17.88
CA THR A 9 9.43 26.46 18.00
C THR A 9 9.45 26.87 19.47
N ASN A 10 10.41 27.70 19.87
CA ASN A 10 10.52 28.23 21.24
C ASN A 10 10.61 27.15 22.34
N SER A 11 11.33 26.05 22.09
CA SER A 11 11.45 24.90 23.02
C SER A 11 10.17 24.09 23.27
N TYR A 12 9.14 24.28 22.44
CA TYR A 12 7.91 23.48 22.44
C TYR A 12 7.73 22.76 21.10
N ALA A 13 7.15 21.56 21.16
CA ALA A 13 6.85 20.72 20.00
C ALA A 13 5.36 20.33 20.04
N ASN A 14 4.60 20.64 18.99
CA ASN A 14 3.19 20.28 18.89
C ASN A 14 3.04 18.88 18.30
N THR A 15 2.39 17.97 19.03
CA THR A 15 2.13 16.61 18.55
C THR A 15 0.66 16.25 18.63
N VAL A 16 0.20 15.36 17.76
CA VAL A 16 -1.17 14.86 17.71
C VAL A 16 -1.21 13.46 18.30
N ILE A 17 -2.13 13.24 19.24
CA ILE A 17 -2.38 11.92 19.83
C ILE A 17 -3.73 11.43 19.32
N THR A 18 -3.74 10.28 18.65
CA THR A 18 -4.96 9.67 18.10
C THR A 18 -5.25 8.36 18.84
N ASN A 19 -6.45 8.23 19.40
CA ASN A 19 -6.92 6.95 19.93
C ASN A 19 -7.48 6.10 18.78
N THR A 20 -6.85 4.97 18.50
CA THR A 20 -7.28 4.03 17.45
C THR A 20 -8.20 2.93 17.95
N ARG A 21 -8.65 2.99 19.20
CA ARG A 21 -9.56 2.00 19.80
C ARG A 21 -10.99 2.55 19.93
N ASP A 22 -11.96 1.64 19.87
CA ASP A 22 -13.38 1.96 20.05
C ASP A 22 -13.76 2.32 21.50
N ASN A 23 -12.84 2.16 22.46
CA ASN A 23 -13.05 2.48 23.87
C ASN A 23 -12.25 3.72 24.33
N PRO A 24 -12.80 4.54 25.26
CA PRO A 24 -12.08 5.68 25.82
C PRO A 24 -10.82 5.29 26.60
N ILE A 25 -9.75 6.08 26.46
CA ILE A 25 -8.48 5.92 27.18
C ILE A 25 -8.16 7.23 27.92
N SER A 26 -7.78 7.12 29.20
CA SER A 26 -7.23 8.23 29.97
C SER A 26 -5.71 8.19 29.92
N ILE A 27 -5.08 9.31 29.53
CA ILE A 27 -3.62 9.46 29.49
C ILE A 27 -3.23 10.45 30.58
N THR A 28 -2.23 10.10 31.38
CA THR A 28 -1.60 11.01 32.34
C THR A 28 -0.21 11.36 31.83
N LEU A 29 0.01 12.63 31.51
CA LEU A 29 1.33 13.14 31.12
C LEU A 29 2.08 13.53 32.39
N THR A 30 3.08 12.74 32.78
CA THR A 30 3.99 13.07 33.89
C THR A 30 5.20 13.83 33.36
N GLU A 31 5.43 15.04 33.87
CA GLU A 31 6.63 15.82 33.57
C GLU A 31 7.81 15.41 34.47
N PRO A 32 9.06 15.39 33.95
CA PRO A 32 9.45 15.62 32.56
C PRO A 32 9.28 14.36 31.67
N LEU A 33 8.91 14.57 30.41
CA LEU A 33 8.80 13.49 29.42
C LEU A 33 10.23 13.05 29.02
N ASN A 34 10.60 11.80 29.28
CA ASN A 34 11.87 11.26 28.80
C ASN A 34 11.75 11.02 27.29
N VAL A 35 12.65 11.65 26.52
CA VAL A 35 12.75 11.47 25.06
C VAL A 35 13.92 10.53 24.78
N GLU A 36 13.68 9.48 24.01
CA GLU A 36 14.72 8.58 23.51
C GLU A 36 15.04 8.91 22.06
N LEU A 37 16.32 8.79 21.69
CA LEU A 37 16.73 8.93 20.30
C LEU A 37 16.15 7.78 19.49
N ILE A 38 15.48 8.13 18.40
CA ILE A 38 14.88 7.15 17.51
C ILE A 38 16.00 6.37 16.80
N ASN A 39 15.95 5.04 16.84
CA ASN A 39 16.86 4.20 16.08
C ASN A 39 16.45 4.17 14.60
N GLU A 40 17.20 4.84 13.73
CA GLU A 40 16.93 4.92 12.28
C GLU A 40 16.71 3.55 11.62
N SER A 41 17.37 2.50 12.12
CA SER A 41 17.22 1.14 11.58
C SER A 41 15.82 0.51 11.81
N GLU A 42 15.08 1.00 12.81
CA GLU A 42 13.70 0.58 13.11
C GLU A 42 12.64 1.40 12.37
N VAL A 43 13.03 2.54 11.79
CA VAL A 43 12.13 3.56 11.20
C VAL A 43 12.12 3.51 9.68
N ASN A 44 13.02 2.73 9.07
CA ASN A 44 13.08 2.47 7.63
C ASN A 44 11.80 1.83 7.04
N PHE A 45 10.75 1.61 7.85
CA PHE A 45 9.47 1.04 7.46
C PHE A 45 8.28 1.99 7.65
N ILE A 46 8.51 3.22 8.14
CA ILE A 46 7.47 4.25 8.10
C ILE A 46 7.57 4.87 6.70
N ASP A 47 6.73 4.37 5.79
CA ASP A 47 6.56 5.01 4.49
C ASP A 47 6.32 6.50 4.71
N GLN A 48 7.13 7.35 4.06
CA GLN A 48 6.80 8.76 3.96
C GLN A 48 5.39 8.82 3.35
N PRO A 49 4.43 9.53 3.97
CA PRO A 49 3.24 9.85 3.22
C PRO A 49 3.70 10.71 2.04
N ASP A 50 3.71 10.11 0.85
CA ASP A 50 3.95 10.80 -0.41
C ASP A 50 3.02 12.02 -0.43
N GLU A 51 3.51 13.24 -0.66
CA GLU A 51 2.66 14.45 -0.70
C GLU A 51 1.56 14.35 -1.80
N ASN A 52 1.67 13.35 -2.69
CA ASN A 52 0.69 13.00 -3.72
C ASN A 52 -0.47 12.10 -3.24
N ILE A 53 -0.40 11.57 -2.02
CA ILE A 53 -1.38 10.63 -1.43
C ILE A 53 -2.80 11.21 -1.51
N GLU A 54 -3.06 12.42 -1.00
CA GLU A 54 -4.42 12.98 -0.94
C GLU A 54 -5.11 13.11 -2.32
N PHE A 55 -4.34 13.36 -3.39
CA PHE A 55 -4.87 13.44 -4.76
C PHE A 55 -5.18 12.06 -5.36
N GLU A 56 -4.46 11.02 -4.93
CA GLU A 56 -4.64 9.65 -5.43
C GLU A 56 -5.84 8.94 -4.76
N TYR A 57 -6.11 9.19 -3.47
CA TYR A 57 -7.25 8.56 -2.76
C TYR A 57 -8.62 9.02 -3.28
N GLN A 58 -8.77 10.29 -3.70
CA GLN A 58 -10.02 10.78 -4.27
C GLN A 58 -10.35 10.12 -5.62
N ASP A 59 -9.33 9.82 -6.43
CA ASP A 59 -9.49 9.10 -7.69
C ASP A 59 -9.76 7.60 -7.48
N LEU A 60 -9.13 7.00 -6.46
CA LEU A 60 -9.28 5.58 -6.14
C LEU A 60 -10.69 5.19 -5.69
N ASP A 61 -11.28 5.92 -4.73
CA ASP A 61 -12.66 5.63 -4.26
C ASP A 61 -13.68 5.78 -5.39
N LYS A 62 -13.50 6.77 -6.27
CA LYS A 62 -14.32 6.97 -7.46
C LYS A 62 -14.19 5.79 -8.42
N LYS A 63 -12.97 5.33 -8.70
CA LYS A 63 -12.67 4.16 -9.53
C LYS A 63 -13.30 2.88 -8.97
N GLN A 64 -13.21 2.65 -7.66
CA GLN A 64 -13.84 1.50 -7.00
C GLN A 64 -15.37 1.54 -7.07
N LYS A 65 -15.99 2.70 -6.87
CA LYS A 65 -17.44 2.88 -7.05
C LYS A 65 -17.87 2.64 -8.49
N GLU A 66 -17.11 3.14 -9.46
CA GLU A 66 -17.35 2.89 -10.89
C GLU A 66 -17.26 1.41 -11.23
N ASN A 67 -16.41 0.63 -10.55
CA ASN A 67 -16.27 -0.81 -10.79
C ASN A 67 -17.56 -1.59 -10.53
N LEU A 68 -18.44 -1.10 -9.65
CA LEU A 68 -19.73 -1.73 -9.34
C LEU A 68 -20.65 -1.85 -10.55
N LYS A 69 -20.45 -1.05 -11.61
CA LYS A 69 -21.22 -1.16 -12.86
C LYS A 69 -20.96 -2.48 -13.61
N ASN A 70 -19.86 -3.17 -13.30
CA ASN A 70 -19.51 -4.45 -13.91
C ASN A 70 -20.31 -5.63 -13.34
N LEU A 71 -21.07 -5.42 -12.25
CA LEU A 71 -21.90 -6.44 -11.63
C LEU A 71 -23.07 -6.84 -12.55
N ARG A 72 -23.14 -8.14 -12.90
CA ARG A 72 -24.19 -8.69 -13.76
C ARG A 72 -25.39 -9.14 -12.92
N LEU A 73 -26.28 -8.21 -12.58
CA LEU A 73 -27.42 -8.46 -11.69
C LEU A 73 -28.79 -8.53 -12.39
N LYS A 74 -28.81 -8.63 -13.73
CA LYS A 74 -30.07 -8.60 -14.51
C LYS A 74 -31.05 -9.74 -14.21
N HIS A 75 -30.54 -10.85 -13.68
CA HIS A 75 -31.34 -12.05 -13.33
C HIS A 75 -31.87 -12.02 -11.90
N CYS A 76 -31.43 -11.08 -11.06
CA CYS A 76 -31.77 -11.05 -9.64
C CYS A 76 -33.17 -10.48 -9.43
N ASN A 77 -33.83 -10.94 -8.37
CA ASN A 77 -35.01 -10.24 -7.86
C ASN A 77 -34.60 -8.91 -7.17
N ASN A 78 -35.57 -8.08 -6.78
CA ASN A 78 -35.27 -6.76 -6.23
C ASN A 78 -34.50 -6.83 -4.90
N GLU A 79 -34.83 -7.80 -4.04
CA GLU A 79 -34.20 -7.99 -2.73
C GLU A 79 -32.74 -8.44 -2.89
N GLU A 80 -32.50 -9.45 -3.72
CA GLU A 80 -31.18 -9.96 -4.07
C GLU A 80 -30.31 -8.87 -4.71
N TYR A 81 -30.90 -8.09 -5.63
CA TYR A 81 -30.21 -6.98 -6.27
C TYR A 81 -29.69 -5.98 -5.24
N GLN A 82 -30.55 -5.56 -4.30
CA GLN A 82 -30.16 -4.60 -3.26
C GLN A 82 -29.12 -5.19 -2.30
N ALA A 83 -29.33 -6.43 -1.85
CA ALA A 83 -28.41 -7.10 -0.94
C ALA A 83 -26.99 -7.23 -1.52
N ILE A 84 -26.88 -7.74 -2.76
CA ILE A 84 -25.58 -7.91 -3.43
C ILE A 84 -24.94 -6.55 -3.70
N ARG A 85 -25.71 -5.57 -4.18
CA ARG A 85 -25.18 -4.24 -4.48
C ARG A 85 -24.65 -3.53 -3.24
N ASN A 86 -25.34 -3.63 -2.11
CA ASN A 86 -24.90 -3.03 -0.85
C ASN A 86 -23.63 -3.70 -0.33
N LEU A 87 -23.58 -5.04 -0.36
CA LEU A 87 -22.39 -5.81 0.05
C LEU A 87 -21.16 -5.42 -0.79
N CYS A 88 -21.31 -5.40 -2.11
CA CYS A 88 -20.20 -5.02 -3.00
C CYS A 88 -19.79 -3.56 -2.83
N TYR A 89 -20.71 -2.66 -2.47
CA TYR A 89 -20.39 -1.26 -2.20
C TYR A 89 -19.61 -1.08 -0.89
N GLU A 90 -19.98 -1.84 0.14
CA GLU A 90 -19.31 -1.86 1.45
C GLU A 90 -17.86 -2.33 1.31
N TYR A 91 -17.65 -3.46 0.61
CA TYR A 91 -16.34 -4.08 0.40
C TYR A 91 -15.73 -3.76 -0.97
N ARG A 92 -15.96 -2.55 -1.49
CA ARG A 92 -15.54 -2.14 -2.84
C ARG A 92 -14.02 -2.08 -3.03
N ASP A 93 -13.30 -1.89 -1.93
CA ASP A 93 -11.84 -1.80 -1.83
C ASP A 93 -11.13 -3.14 -2.04
N ILE A 94 -11.83 -4.26 -1.84
CA ILE A 94 -11.29 -5.61 -2.06
C ILE A 94 -11.19 -5.95 -3.55
N PHE A 95 -12.03 -5.33 -4.39
CA PHE A 95 -12.05 -5.63 -5.82
C PHE A 95 -10.94 -4.89 -6.57
N TYR A 96 -10.23 -5.63 -7.41
CA TYR A 96 -9.25 -5.05 -8.31
C TYR A 96 -9.91 -4.05 -9.27
N VAL A 97 -9.26 -2.90 -9.43
CA VAL A 97 -9.59 -1.90 -10.43
C VAL A 97 -8.35 -1.66 -11.30
N GLU A 98 -8.54 -1.55 -12.61
CA GLU A 98 -7.41 -1.33 -13.51
C GLU A 98 -6.66 -0.04 -13.15
N GLY A 99 -5.33 -0.16 -13.05
CA GLY A 99 -4.44 0.94 -12.67
C GLY A 99 -4.36 1.21 -11.16
N THR A 100 -4.94 0.38 -10.31
CA THR A 100 -4.66 0.44 -8.86
C THR A 100 -3.44 -0.41 -8.51
N PRO A 101 -2.52 0.09 -7.66
CA PRO A 101 -1.33 -0.66 -7.27
C PRO A 101 -1.72 -1.93 -6.50
N LEU A 102 -0.91 -2.98 -6.65
CA LEU A 102 -1.06 -4.19 -5.86
C LEU A 102 -0.64 -3.92 -4.42
N THR A 103 -1.47 -4.35 -3.47
CA THR A 103 -1.17 -4.23 -2.05
C THR A 103 -0.35 -5.44 -1.57
N PHE A 104 0.42 -5.25 -0.50
CA PHE A 104 1.15 -6.32 0.17
C PHE A 104 0.98 -6.21 1.69
N THR A 105 1.28 -7.29 2.41
CA THR A 105 1.33 -7.28 3.87
C THR A 105 2.77 -7.32 4.35
N ASN A 106 3.09 -6.49 5.35
CA ASN A 106 4.41 -6.46 5.98
C ASN A 106 4.52 -7.42 7.19
N GLN A 107 3.44 -8.12 7.55
CA GLN A 107 3.41 -8.99 8.74
C GLN A 107 4.29 -10.24 8.61
N ILE A 108 4.47 -10.74 7.38
CA ILE A 108 5.20 -11.99 7.13
C ILE A 108 6.15 -11.78 5.96
N LYS A 109 7.42 -12.18 6.15
CA LYS A 109 8.41 -12.27 5.08
C LYS A 109 8.65 -13.72 4.70
N HIS A 110 8.39 -14.07 3.44
CA HIS A 110 8.67 -15.39 2.92
C HIS A 110 10.18 -15.59 2.71
N LYS A 111 10.69 -16.77 3.08
CA LYS A 111 12.06 -17.21 2.78
C LYS A 111 12.01 -18.52 2.01
N ILE A 112 12.69 -18.56 0.87
CA ILE A 112 12.92 -19.80 0.12
C ILE A 112 14.08 -20.54 0.78
N LYS A 113 13.83 -21.78 1.23
CA LYS A 113 14.87 -22.66 1.79
C LYS A 113 15.50 -23.45 0.64
N THR A 114 16.76 -23.18 0.33
CA THR A 114 17.51 -23.93 -0.69
C THR A 114 18.19 -25.14 -0.07
N THR A 115 18.48 -26.17 -0.88
CA THR A 115 19.26 -27.34 -0.46
C THR A 115 20.76 -27.13 -0.56
N ASP A 116 21.18 -26.26 -1.46
CA ASP A 116 22.56 -25.83 -1.70
C ASP A 116 22.58 -24.29 -1.70
N GLU A 117 23.69 -23.70 -1.29
CA GLU A 117 23.92 -22.25 -1.24
C GLU A 117 24.62 -21.74 -2.52
N SER A 118 25.05 -22.65 -3.38
CA SER A 118 25.73 -22.33 -4.64
C SER A 118 24.79 -21.66 -5.65
N PRO A 119 25.01 -20.40 -6.04
CA PRO A 119 24.16 -19.70 -7.00
C PRO A 119 24.35 -20.25 -8.42
N ILE A 120 23.26 -20.33 -9.18
CA ILE A 120 23.27 -20.78 -10.58
C ILE A 120 23.04 -19.59 -11.50
N PHE A 121 24.02 -19.29 -12.36
CA PHE A 121 23.88 -18.30 -13.43
C PHE A 121 23.58 -19.00 -14.77
N THR A 122 22.50 -18.59 -15.43
CA THR A 122 22.16 -19.03 -16.78
C THR A 122 21.94 -17.82 -17.69
N LYS A 123 22.42 -17.91 -18.93
CA LYS A 123 22.21 -16.85 -19.92
C LYS A 123 20.73 -16.80 -20.29
N THR A 124 20.13 -15.62 -20.24
CA THR A 124 18.76 -15.41 -20.71
C THR A 124 18.67 -15.64 -22.22
N TYR A 125 17.67 -16.38 -22.67
CA TYR A 125 17.40 -16.57 -24.09
C TYR A 125 16.83 -15.30 -24.73
N ARG A 126 17.08 -15.12 -26.03
CA ARG A 126 16.53 -13.98 -26.77
C ARG A 126 15.04 -14.19 -27.02
N TYR A 127 14.24 -13.17 -26.74
CA TYR A 127 12.85 -13.11 -27.15
C TYR A 127 12.74 -12.77 -28.65
N PRO A 128 11.74 -13.31 -29.37
CA PRO A 128 11.37 -12.86 -30.71
C PRO A 128 11.12 -11.34 -30.77
N GLU A 129 11.47 -10.70 -31.89
CA GLU A 129 11.32 -9.23 -32.06
C GLU A 129 9.90 -8.74 -31.81
N VAL A 130 8.89 -9.52 -32.21
CA VAL A 130 7.46 -9.21 -32.00
C VAL A 130 7.08 -9.05 -30.53
N HIS A 131 7.78 -9.72 -29.61
CA HIS A 131 7.45 -9.67 -28.18
C HIS A 131 8.23 -8.61 -27.41
N LYS A 132 9.30 -8.04 -27.98
CA LYS A 132 10.10 -7.03 -27.29
C LYS A 132 9.30 -5.81 -26.82
N PRO A 133 8.38 -5.24 -27.62
CA PRO A 133 7.59 -4.09 -27.17
C PRO A 133 6.72 -4.41 -25.95
N GLU A 134 6.07 -5.59 -25.97
CA GLU A 134 5.16 -6.01 -24.90
C GLU A 134 5.92 -6.36 -23.61
N VAL A 135 7.02 -7.11 -23.72
CA VAL A 135 7.88 -7.42 -22.57
C VAL A 135 8.41 -6.14 -21.94
N LYS A 136 8.82 -5.16 -22.75
CA LYS A 136 9.27 -3.87 -22.24
C LYS A 136 8.14 -3.13 -21.52
N ARG A 137 6.92 -3.12 -22.06
CA ARG A 137 5.76 -2.49 -21.42
C ARG A 137 5.50 -3.09 -20.03
N GLN A 138 5.41 -4.42 -19.94
CA GLN A 138 5.15 -5.12 -18.67
C GLN A 138 6.26 -4.88 -17.64
N ILE A 139 7.53 -4.93 -18.04
CA ILE A 139 8.65 -4.65 -17.12
C ILE A 139 8.56 -3.22 -16.57
N GLN A 140 8.22 -2.24 -17.40
CA GLN A 140 8.08 -0.86 -16.95
C GLN A 140 6.89 -0.65 -16.01
N GLU A 141 5.78 -1.36 -16.25
CA GLU A 141 4.62 -1.38 -15.33
C GLU A 141 5.00 -1.98 -13.98
N MET A 142 5.63 -3.16 -13.97
CA MET A 142 6.06 -3.81 -12.72
C MET A 142 7.09 -2.99 -11.94
N LEU A 143 7.97 -2.24 -12.62
CA LEU A 143 8.92 -1.32 -11.99
C LEU A 143 8.19 -0.12 -11.36
N ARG A 144 7.24 0.47 -12.09
CA ARG A 144 6.42 1.59 -11.59
C ARG A 144 5.61 1.19 -10.37
N ASP A 145 5.03 0.00 -10.40
CA ASP A 145 4.17 -0.53 -9.34
C ASP A 145 4.96 -1.10 -8.15
N GLY A 146 6.30 -1.03 -8.18
CA GLY A 146 7.17 -1.52 -7.09
C GLY A 146 7.19 -3.04 -6.93
N ILE A 147 6.70 -3.80 -7.92
CA ILE A 147 6.66 -5.27 -7.89
C ILE A 147 8.06 -5.84 -8.11
N ILE A 148 8.87 -5.18 -8.95
CA ILE A 148 10.27 -5.55 -9.21
C ILE A 148 11.17 -4.35 -8.99
N GLN A 149 12.45 -4.64 -8.70
CA GLN A 149 13.49 -3.64 -8.53
C GLN A 149 14.80 -4.15 -9.12
N ASN A 150 15.72 -3.24 -9.41
CA ASN A 150 17.09 -3.61 -9.74
C ASN A 150 17.74 -4.26 -8.51
N SER A 151 18.39 -5.41 -8.72
CA SER A 151 19.30 -5.96 -7.73
C SER A 151 20.59 -5.14 -7.71
N ASN A 152 21.12 -4.89 -6.51
CA ASN A 152 22.50 -4.47 -6.31
C ASN A 152 23.47 -5.62 -6.61
#